data_AF-K7LCC7-F1
#
_entry.id   AF-K7LCC7-F1
#
_cell.length_a   1.000
_cell.length_b   1.000
_cell.length_c   1.000
_cell.angle_alpha   90.00
_cell.angle_beta   90.00
_cell.angle_gamma   90.00
#
_symmetry.space_group_name_H-M   'P 1'
#
loop_
_entity.id
_entity.type
_entity.pdbx_description
1 polymer ?
#
loop_
_entity_poly.entity_id
_entity_poly.type
_entity_poly.pdbx_seq_one_letter_code
_entity_poly.pdbx_strand_id
1 'polypeptide(L)'
;MVSVEEIHKAQRAEGSAIVMAIGTATPPNCVDQSTYPDYYLRITNSDHMTELKEKFKRMCECKRHPFIDDFENNITSQIQCYSIKLPATNPLEGME
;
A
#
# COMPACT_ATOMS: atom_id res chain seq x y z
N MET A 1 26.43 -26.00 -31.89
CA MET A 1 25.49 -26.22 -30.77
C MET A 1 25.66 -25.03 -29.86
N VAL A 2 24.61 -24.22 -29.66
CA VAL A 2 24.69 -23.05 -28.77
C VAL A 2 24.89 -23.56 -27.34
N SER A 3 25.81 -22.94 -26.60
CA SER A 3 26.10 -23.33 -25.23
C SER A 3 24.98 -22.88 -24.27
N VAL A 4 24.81 -23.59 -23.16
CA VAL A 4 23.81 -23.22 -22.14
C VAL A 4 24.18 -21.88 -21.50
N GLU A 5 25.49 -21.59 -21.38
CA GLU A 5 25.99 -20.32 -20.85
C GLU A 5 25.61 -19.12 -21.73
N GLU A 6 25.68 -19.26 -23.06
CA GLU A 6 25.27 -18.19 -23.99
C GLU A 6 23.78 -17.86 -23.88
N ILE A 7 22.93 -18.88 -23.74
CA ILE A 7 21.48 -18.71 -23.57
C ILE A 7 21.18 -17.98 -22.26
N HIS A 8 21.79 -18.41 -21.15
CA HIS A 8 21.57 -17.79 -19.85
C HIS A 8 22.06 -16.34 -19.81
N LYS A 9 23.20 -16.04 -20.44
CA LYS A 9 23.72 -14.67 -20.54
C LYS A 9 22.78 -13.77 -21.34
N ALA A 10 22.20 -14.26 -22.44
CA ALA A 10 21.27 -13.50 -23.28
C ALA A 10 19.92 -13.20 -22.60
N GLN A 11 19.50 -14.03 -21.63
CA GLN A 11 18.24 -13.86 -20.91
C GLN A 11 18.35 -13.05 -19.61
N ARG A 12 19.58 -12.80 -19.14
CA ARG A 12 19.80 -12.13 -17.85
C ARG A 12 19.37 -10.67 -17.95
N ALA A 13 18.60 -10.21 -16.96
CA ALA A 13 18.34 -8.79 -16.79
C ALA A 13 19.64 -8.05 -16.41
N GLU A 14 19.84 -6.89 -17.01
CA GLU A 14 20.89 -5.96 -16.61
C GLU A 14 20.31 -4.94 -15.61
N GLY A 15 21.06 -4.66 -14.54
CA GLY A 15 20.68 -3.66 -13.53
C GLY A 15 19.97 -4.21 -12.30
N SER A 16 19.66 -3.30 -11.37
CA SER A 16 18.90 -3.60 -10.16
C SER A 16 17.41 -3.64 -10.46
N ALA A 17 16.66 -4.47 -9.73
CA ALA A 17 15.20 -4.47 -9.81
C ALA A 17 14.65 -3.10 -9.34
N ILE A 18 13.71 -2.55 -10.10
CA ILE A 18 13.05 -1.27 -9.82
C ILE A 18 11.54 -1.50 -9.77
N VAL A 19 10.86 -0.86 -8.83
CA VAL A 19 9.39 -0.84 -8.78
C VAL A 19 8.88 -0.07 -9.99
N MET A 20 8.26 -0.77 -10.94
CA MET A 20 7.72 -0.14 -12.16
C MET A 20 6.35 0.52 -11.92
N ALA A 21 5.54 -0.06 -11.05
CA ALA A 21 4.22 0.46 -10.71
C ALA A 21 3.76 -0.02 -9.33
N ILE A 22 2.95 0.80 -8.66
CA ILE A 22 2.23 0.45 -7.44
C ILE A 22 0.75 0.74 -7.72
N GLY A 23 -0.09 -0.28 -7.56
CA GLY A 23 -1.55 -0.15 -7.66
C GLY A 23 -2.21 -0.47 -6.33
N THR A 24 -3.10 0.40 -5.86
CA THR A 24 -3.89 0.20 -4.63
C THR A 24 -5.37 0.36 -4.92
N ALA A 25 -6.22 -0.41 -4.26
CA ALA A 25 -7.67 -0.24 -4.28
C ALA A 25 -8.24 -0.45 -2.88
N THR A 26 -9.22 0.37 -2.50
CA THR A 26 -9.93 0.27 -1.22
C THR A 26 -11.43 0.22 -1.47
N PRO A 27 -12.22 -0.50 -0.65
CA PRO A 27 -13.68 -0.42 -0.69
C PRO A 27 -14.15 1.03 -0.49
N PRO A 28 -15.32 1.41 -1.05
CA PRO A 28 -15.83 2.78 -0.91
C PRO A 28 -16.27 3.10 0.54
N ASN A 29 -16.53 2.08 1.35
CA ASN A 29 -16.92 2.26 2.75
C ASN A 29 -15.68 2.56 3.61
N CYS A 30 -15.65 3.75 4.19
CA CYS A 30 -14.63 4.19 5.13
C CYS A 30 -15.29 4.52 6.47
N VAL A 31 -14.76 3.97 7.56
CA VAL A 31 -15.25 4.25 8.92
C VAL A 31 -14.12 4.89 9.71
N ASP A 32 -14.39 6.06 10.29
CA ASP A 32 -13.39 6.81 11.05
C ASP A 32 -13.04 6.07 12.35
N GLN A 33 -11.73 5.86 12.60
CA GLN A 33 -11.22 5.15 13.77
C GLN A 33 -11.69 5.77 15.11
N SER A 34 -11.94 7.07 15.17
CA SER A 34 -12.43 7.76 16.37
C SER A 34 -13.88 7.38 16.71
N THR A 35 -14.67 6.99 15.71
CA THR A 35 -16.08 6.59 15.85
C THR A 35 -16.29 5.08 15.79
N TYR A 36 -15.25 4.34 15.36
CA TYR A 36 -15.29 2.89 15.20
C TYR A 36 -15.70 2.13 16.47
N PRO A 37 -15.26 2.52 17.70
CA PRO A 37 -15.71 1.87 18.92
C PRO A 37 -17.22 1.91 19.13
N ASP A 38 -17.82 3.06 18.90
CA ASP A 38 -19.26 3.25 19.02
C ASP A 38 -20.00 2.52 17.92
N TYR A 39 -19.52 2.63 16.67
CA TYR A 39 -20.10 1.91 15.54
C TYR A 39 -20.12 0.40 15.77
N TYR A 40 -18.98 -0.18 16.15
CA TYR A 40 -18.81 -1.63 16.30
C TYR A 40 -19.68 -2.21 17.42
N LEU A 41 -19.66 -1.60 18.60
CA LEU A 41 -20.44 -2.13 19.74
C LEU A 41 -21.94 -1.98 19.55
N ARG A 42 -22.37 -0.94 18.82
CA ARG A 42 -23.77 -0.78 18.45
C ARG A 42 -24.24 -1.87 17.50
N ILE A 43 -23.47 -2.18 16.46
CA ILE A 43 -23.86 -3.23 15.50
C ILE A 43 -23.80 -4.65 16.10
N THR A 44 -22.99 -4.87 17.14
CA THR A 44 -22.91 -6.16 17.85
C THR A 44 -23.80 -6.25 19.09
N ASN A 45 -24.72 -5.30 19.32
CA ASN A 45 -25.58 -5.23 20.52
C ASN A 45 -24.80 -5.28 21.85
N SER A 46 -23.55 -4.81 21.84
CA SER A 46 -22.61 -4.90 22.97
C SER A 46 -22.40 -3.53 23.65
N ASP A 47 -23.24 -2.54 23.36
CA ASP A 47 -23.15 -1.18 23.93
C ASP A 47 -23.22 -1.15 25.47
N HIS A 48 -23.83 -2.17 26.08
CA HIS A 48 -23.92 -2.32 27.52
C HIS A 48 -22.59 -2.72 28.18
N MET A 49 -21.60 -3.19 27.39
CA MET A 49 -20.28 -3.62 27.87
C MET A 49 -19.34 -2.41 27.99
N THR A 50 -19.59 -1.52 28.96
CA THR A 50 -18.89 -0.23 29.11
C THR A 50 -17.38 -0.36 29.31
N GLU A 51 -16.92 -1.32 30.13
CA GLU A 51 -15.49 -1.56 30.34
C GLU A 51 -14.78 -2.00 29.05
N LEU A 52 -15.43 -2.89 28.29
CA LEU A 52 -14.93 -3.32 26.98
C LEU A 52 -14.86 -2.15 26.00
N LYS A 53 -15.87 -1.27 26.02
CA LYS A 53 -15.92 -0.06 25.21
C LYS A 53 -14.77 0.89 25.50
N GLU A 54 -14.45 1.12 26.77
CA GLU A 54 -13.31 1.94 27.16
C GLU A 54 -11.98 1.32 26.71
N LYS A 55 -11.82 0.00 26.89
CA LYS A 55 -10.62 -0.71 26.42
C LYS A 55 -10.48 -0.62 24.90
N PHE A 56 -11.58 -0.82 24.16
CA PHE A 56 -11.60 -0.73 22.71
C PHE A 56 -11.32 0.68 22.20
N LYS A 57 -11.86 1.70 22.88
CA LYS A 57 -11.57 3.10 22.61
C LYS A 57 -10.08 3.42 22.81
N ARG A 58 -9.45 2.95 23.89
CA ARG A 58 -7.99 3.09 24.08
C ARG A 58 -7.20 2.44 22.97
N MET A 59 -7.58 1.24 22.52
CA MET A 59 -6.91 0.58 21.38
C MET A 59 -7.04 1.39 20.07
N CYS A 60 -8.17 2.06 19.86
CA CYS A 60 -8.40 2.91 18.69
C CYS A 60 -7.70 4.29 18.79
N GLU A 61 -7.58 4.81 20.01
CA GLU A 61 -6.88 6.07 20.33
C GLU A 61 -5.37 5.91 20.41
N CYS A 62 -4.87 4.69 20.62
CA CYS A 62 -3.47 4.31 20.41
C CYS A 62 -3.14 4.35 18.90
N LYS A 63 -3.34 5.52 18.29
CA LYS A 63 -2.76 5.88 17.03
C LYS A 63 -1.26 5.85 17.23
N ARG A 64 -0.68 4.87 16.55
CA ARG A 64 0.64 4.93 15.95
C ARG A 64 1.79 5.03 16.95
N HIS A 65 2.54 3.93 16.96
CA HIS A 65 3.99 4.02 17.10
C HIS A 65 4.48 5.23 16.27
N PRO A 66 5.28 6.15 16.82
CA PRO A 66 5.66 7.43 16.19
C PRO A 66 6.14 7.32 14.74
N PHE A 67 6.59 6.14 14.32
CA PHE A 67 7.13 5.86 13.00
C PHE A 67 6.09 5.50 11.92
N ILE A 68 4.81 5.30 12.24
CA ILE A 68 3.83 4.86 11.23
C ILE A 68 3.28 6.06 10.44
N ASP A 69 3.09 7.22 11.07
CA ASP A 69 2.76 8.47 10.35
C ASP A 69 3.85 8.80 9.33
N ASP A 70 5.11 8.56 9.69
CA ASP A 70 6.26 8.76 8.80
C ASP A 70 6.20 7.86 7.58
N PHE A 71 5.72 6.62 7.70
CA PHE A 71 5.67 5.70 6.56
C PHE A 71 4.59 6.09 5.54
N GLU A 72 3.39 6.43 6.00
CA GLU A 72 2.32 6.90 5.09
C GLU A 72 2.72 8.23 4.43
N ASN A 73 3.26 9.18 5.21
CA ASN A 73 3.73 10.45 4.67
C ASN A 73 4.91 10.26 3.69
N ASN A 74 5.84 9.34 3.99
CA ASN A 74 6.98 9.02 3.12
C ASN A 74 6.50 8.39 1.80
N ILE A 75 5.58 7.42 1.84
CA ILE A 75 5.01 6.84 0.61
C ILE A 75 4.28 7.90 -0.21
N THR A 76 3.41 8.71 0.40
CA THR A 76 2.69 9.77 -0.32
C THR A 76 3.66 10.78 -0.94
N SER A 77 4.71 11.17 -0.21
CA SER A 77 5.74 12.10 -0.70
C SER A 77 6.57 11.52 -1.85
N GLN A 78 6.93 10.23 -1.78
CA GLN A 78 7.66 9.57 -2.87
C GLN A 78 6.77 9.42 -4.11
N ILE A 79 5.53 8.95 -3.97
CA ILE A 79 4.62 8.80 -5.11
C ILE A 79 4.37 10.16 -5.80
N GLN A 80 4.21 11.23 -5.03
CA GLN A 80 4.02 12.57 -5.59
C GLN A 80 5.26 13.08 -6.33
N CYS A 81 6.48 12.83 -5.82
CA CYS A 81 7.72 13.14 -6.52
C CYS A 81 7.95 12.28 -7.77
N TYR A 82 7.49 11.02 -7.77
CA TYR A 82 7.63 10.09 -8.90
C TYR A 82 6.50 10.16 -9.94
N SER A 83 5.47 10.99 -9.75
CA SER A 83 4.46 11.28 -10.78
C SER A 83 4.99 12.14 -11.95
N ILE A 84 6.30 12.12 -12.19
CA ILE A 84 6.94 12.57 -13.41
C ILE A 84 6.36 11.72 -14.55
N LYS A 85 5.63 12.38 -15.47
CA LYS A 85 5.06 11.82 -16.69
C LYS A 85 6.00 10.79 -17.32
N LEU A 86 5.69 9.50 -17.17
CA LEU A 86 6.25 8.49 -18.07
C LEU A 86 5.65 8.78 -19.46
N PRO A 87 6.46 9.11 -20.48
CA PRO A 87 5.95 9.11 -21.85
C PRO A 87 5.49 7.68 -22.17
N ALA A 88 4.27 7.54 -22.67
CA ALA A 88 3.81 6.29 -23.24
C ALA A 88 4.66 5.99 -24.48
N THR A 89 5.77 5.27 -24.32
CA THR A 89 6.48 4.66 -25.44
C THR A 89 5.78 3.33 -25.73
N ASN A 90 5.08 3.25 -26.85
CA ASN A 90 4.52 2.00 -27.36
C ASN A 90 5.66 0.99 -27.55
N PRO A 91 5.66 -0.18 -26.89
CA PRO A 91 6.72 -1.18 -27.05
C PRO A 91 6.69 -1.92 -28.40
N LEU A 92 5.97 -1.42 -29.41
CA LEU A 92 5.74 -2.10 -30.69
C LEU A 92 6.22 -1.32 -31.92
N GLU A 93 6.96 -0.22 -31.74
CA GLU A 93 7.39 0.64 -32.85
C GLU A 93 8.82 0.37 -33.36
N GLY A 94 9.35 -0.85 -33.16
CA GLY A 94 10.74 -1.21 -33.51
C GLY A 94 10.95 -2.61 -34.07
N MET A 95 9.92 -3.25 -34.62
CA MET A 95 10.04 -4.51 -35.37
C MET A 95 9.63 -4.32 -36.84
N GLU A 96 10.46 -3.62 -37.60
CA GLU A 96 10.72 -3.82 -39.03
C GLU A 96 12.24 -3.92 -39.22
#